data_AF-A0A1R4H817-F1
#
_entry.id   AF-A0A1R4H817-F1
#
_cell.length_a   1.000
_cell.length_b   1.000
_cell.length_c   1.000
_cell.angle_alpha   90.00
_cell.angle_beta   90.00
_cell.angle_gamma   90.00
#
_symmetry.space_group_name_H-M   'P 1'
#
loop_
_entity.id
_entity.type
_entity.pdbx_description
1 polymer ?
#
loop_
_entity_poly.entity_id
_entity_poly.type
_entity_poly.pdbx_seq_one_letter_code
_entity_poly.pdbx_strand_id
1 'polypeptide(L)'
;MTTKLSAEEIAIIDYVEGSQPTSIDNVENEKNRYTQIACAQISKKKAISIRLLESDIERLKAKSFSQGLPYQTLISSLVHQYANGKIKLDI
;
A
#
# COMPACT_ATOMS: atom_id res chain seq x y z
N MET A 1 -3.46 -24.49 5.36
CA MET A 1 -3.21 -24.39 3.92
C MET A 1 -1.70 -24.39 3.73
N THR A 2 -1.13 -25.44 3.14
CA THR A 2 0.30 -25.53 2.86
C THR A 2 0.64 -24.64 1.68
N THR A 3 1.20 -23.46 1.95
CA THR A 3 1.73 -22.56 0.92
C THR A 3 2.91 -23.25 0.25
N LYS A 4 2.75 -23.63 -1.01
CA LYS A 4 3.80 -24.25 -1.82
C LYS A 4 4.75 -23.13 -2.25
N LEU A 5 5.83 -22.92 -1.50
CA LEU A 5 6.82 -21.90 -1.84
C LEU A 5 7.46 -22.22 -3.19
N SER A 6 7.73 -21.19 -3.97
CA SER A 6 8.47 -21.30 -5.21
C SER A 6 9.93 -21.66 -4.92
N ALA A 7 10.64 -22.22 -5.92
CA ALA A 7 12.06 -22.54 -5.77
C ALA A 7 12.90 -21.29 -5.45
N GLU A 8 12.47 -20.12 -5.92
CA GLU A 8 13.10 -18.82 -5.64
C GLU A 8 12.89 -18.41 -4.17
N GLU A 9 11.67 -18.57 -3.65
CA GLU A 9 11.35 -18.24 -2.26
C GLU A 9 12.10 -19.13 -1.27
N ILE A 10 12.24 -20.43 -1.57
CA ILE A 10 13.03 -21.38 -0.76
C ILE A 10 14.50 -20.98 -0.76
N ALA A 11 15.07 -20.66 -1.93
CA ALA A 11 16.47 -20.25 -2.04
C ALA A 11 16.77 -18.95 -1.26
N ILE A 12 15.83 -18.01 -1.22
CA ILE A 12 15.96 -16.79 -0.41
C ILE A 12 15.97 -17.12 1.08
N ILE A 13 15.08 -18.01 1.54
CA ILE A 13 15.02 -18.43 2.95
C ILE A 13 16.32 -19.12 3.35
N ASP A 14 16.80 -20.09 2.56
CA ASP A 14 18.04 -20.81 2.83
C ASP A 14 19.25 -19.87 2.89
N TYR A 15 19.30 -18.85 2.02
CA TYR A 15 20.36 -17.85 2.02
C TYR A 15 20.33 -16.94 3.27
N VAL A 16 19.13 -16.55 3.72
CA VAL A 16 18.95 -15.70 4.90
C VAL A 16 19.20 -16.48 6.20
N GLU A 17 18.68 -17.70 6.31
CA GLU A 17 18.82 -18.57 7.49
C GLU A 17 20.22 -19.21 7.57
N GLY A 18 20.86 -19.44 6.43
CA GLY A 18 22.23 -19.97 6.30
C GLY A 18 23.35 -19.07 6.85
N SER A 19 23.01 -17.93 7.46
CA SER A 19 23.93 -17.06 8.23
C SER A 19 25.12 -16.48 7.44
N GLN A 20 24.99 -16.33 6.11
CA GLN A 20 25.99 -15.67 5.26
C GLN A 20 25.43 -14.55 4.37
N PRO A 21 24.57 -13.63 4.86
CA PRO A 21 24.20 -12.46 4.09
C PRO A 21 25.40 -11.51 3.98
N THR A 22 26.06 -11.52 2.83
CA THR A 22 27.15 -10.58 2.52
C THR A 22 26.56 -9.27 2.03
N SER A 23 27.02 -8.15 2.59
CA SER A 23 26.66 -6.83 2.08
C SER A 23 27.14 -6.70 0.63
N ILE A 24 26.27 -6.20 -0.25
CA ILE A 24 26.65 -5.83 -1.61
C ILE A 24 27.70 -4.72 -1.58
N ASP A 25 28.61 -4.69 -2.55
CA ASP A 25 29.70 -3.71 -2.58
C ASP A 25 29.24 -2.26 -2.75
N ASN A 26 28.05 -2.05 -3.35
CA ASN A 26 27.51 -0.71 -3.68
C ASN A 26 26.17 -0.42 -2.99
N VAL A 27 26.11 -0.62 -1.67
CA VAL A 27 24.91 -0.45 -0.83
C VAL A 27 24.24 0.91 -1.05
N GLU A 28 25.04 1.99 -1.12
CA GLU A 28 24.51 3.36 -1.22
C GLU A 28 23.79 3.60 -2.55
N ASN A 29 24.33 3.08 -3.65
CA ASN A 29 23.72 3.21 -4.97
C ASN A 29 22.44 2.37 -5.08
N GLU A 30 22.45 1.12 -4.59
CA GLU A 30 21.25 0.29 -4.59
C GLU A 30 20.16 0.86 -3.67
N LYS A 31 20.50 1.39 -2.50
CA LYS A 31 19.54 2.11 -1.64
C LYS A 31 18.91 3.29 -2.38
N ASN A 32 19.72 4.10 -3.06
CA ASN A 32 19.23 5.24 -3.85
C ASN A 32 18.33 4.78 -4.99
N ARG A 33 18.69 3.71 -5.69
CA ARG A 33 17.89 3.11 -6.75
C ARG A 33 16.52 2.62 -6.25
N TYR A 34 16.47 1.84 -5.17
CA TYR A 34 15.20 1.37 -4.60
C TYR A 34 14.36 2.53 -4.06
N THR A 35 14.99 3.54 -3.45
CA THR A 35 14.31 4.75 -2.98
C THR A 35 13.66 5.50 -4.14
N GLN A 36 14.37 5.67 -5.25
CA GLN A 36 13.83 6.31 -6.45
C GLN A 36 12.67 5.52 -7.05
N ILE A 37 12.79 4.19 -7.13
CA ILE A 37 11.71 3.31 -7.62
C ILE A 37 10.47 3.45 -6.72
N ALA A 38 10.63 3.38 -5.40
CA ALA A 38 9.54 3.53 -4.45
C ALA A 38 8.85 4.89 -4.58
N CYS A 39 9.62 5.98 -4.63
CA CYS A 39 9.10 7.33 -4.84
C CYS A 39 8.35 7.47 -6.17
N ALA A 40 8.91 6.93 -7.26
CA ALA A 40 8.30 6.95 -8.59
C ALA A 40 7.00 6.14 -8.65
N GLN A 41 6.85 5.12 -7.82
CA GLN A 41 5.66 4.27 -7.79
C GLN A 41 4.56 4.86 -6.90
N ILE A 42 4.91 5.43 -5.74
CA ILE A 42 3.98 6.10 -4.82
C ILE A 42 3.37 7.37 -5.45
N SER A 43 4.16 8.08 -6.27
CA SER A 43 3.72 9.32 -6.91
C SER A 43 2.76 9.14 -8.08
N LYS A 44 2.62 7.91 -8.61
CA LYS A 44 1.68 7.61 -9.70
C LYS A 44 0.24 7.64 -9.20
N LYS A 45 -0.40 8.80 -9.31
CA LYS A 45 -1.82 9.01 -8.99
C LYS A 45 -2.66 8.93 -10.27
N LYS A 46 -3.78 8.22 -10.23
CA LYS A 46 -4.79 8.20 -11.31
C LYS A 46 -6.08 8.83 -10.80
N ALA A 47 -6.62 9.80 -11.53
CA ALA A 47 -7.92 10.38 -11.23
C ALA A 47 -9.04 9.43 -11.65
N ILE A 48 -10.05 9.26 -10.79
CA ILE A 48 -11.25 8.47 -11.06
C ILE A 48 -12.48 9.33 -10.74
N SER A 49 -13.52 9.23 -11.58
CA SER A 49 -14.81 9.88 -11.33
C SER A 49 -15.78 8.85 -10.77
N ILE A 50 -16.38 9.15 -9.63
CA ILE A 50 -17.36 8.29 -8.95
C ILE A 50 -18.64 9.11 -8.76
N ARG A 51 -19.79 8.54 -9.14
CA ARG A 51 -21.10 9.12 -8.83
C ARG A 51 -21.54 8.61 -7.47
N LEU A 52 -21.91 9.54 -6.59
CA LEU A 52 -22.41 9.26 -5.25
C LEU A 52 -23.73 10.02 -5.06
N LEU A 53 -24.58 9.52 -4.16
CA LEU A 53 -25.77 10.25 -3.74
C LEU A 53 -25.35 11.50 -2.96
N GLU A 54 -26.11 12.59 -3.14
CA GLU A 54 -25.85 13.85 -2.43
C GLU A 54 -25.91 13.67 -0.91
N SER A 55 -26.89 12.91 -0.43
CA SER A 55 -27.04 12.56 0.98
C SER A 55 -25.83 11.82 1.57
N ASP A 56 -25.16 10.98 0.78
CA ASP A 56 -23.96 10.28 1.21
C ASP A 56 -22.75 11.21 1.26
N ILE A 57 -22.64 12.15 0.31
CA ILE A 57 -21.60 13.19 0.32
C ILE A 57 -21.71 14.06 1.57
N GLU A 58 -22.93 14.47 1.95
CA GLU A 58 -23.16 15.25 3.17
C GLU A 58 -22.77 14.47 4.42
N ARG A 59 -23.15 13.20 4.52
CA ARG A 59 -22.76 12.33 5.64
C ARG A 59 -21.25 12.14 5.74
N LEU A 60 -20.56 11.99 4.59
CA LEU A 60 -19.10 11.88 4.53
C LEU A 60 -18.42 13.18 4.99
N LYS A 61 -18.94 14.35 4.58
CA LYS A 61 -18.43 15.65 5.05
C LYS A 61 -18.63 15.82 6.56
N ALA A 62 -19.80 15.45 7.10
CA ALA A 62 -20.05 15.51 8.54
C ALA A 62 -19.07 14.60 9.32
N LYS A 63 -18.86 13.36 8.85
CA LYS A 63 -17.87 12.45 9.45
C LYS A 63 -16.45 12.99 9.36
N SER A 64 -16.04 13.51 8.21
CA SER A 64 -14.68 14.02 8.03
C SER A 64 -14.42 15.26 8.91
N PHE A 65 -15.42 16.13 9.07
CA PHE A 65 -15.35 17.27 9.96
C PHE A 65 -15.14 16.85 11.42
N SER A 66 -15.86 15.83 11.89
CA SER A 66 -15.67 15.31 13.26
C SER A 66 -14.27 14.74 13.52
N GLN A 67 -13.59 14.27 12.47
CA GLN A 67 -12.22 13.76 12.54
C GLN A 67 -11.15 14.82 12.23
N GLY A 68 -11.54 16.06 11.92
CA GLY A 68 -10.61 17.12 11.54
C GLY A 68 -9.92 16.89 10.19
N LEU A 69 -10.51 16.07 9.30
CA LEU A 69 -9.93 15.69 8.01
C LEU A 69 -10.76 16.23 6.83
N PRO A 70 -10.12 16.58 5.69
CA PRO A 70 -10.84 16.82 4.45
C PRO A 70 -11.63 15.59 4.01
N TYR A 71 -12.85 15.78 3.50
CA TYR A 71 -13.70 14.65 3.09
C TYR A 71 -13.07 13.81 1.97
N GLN A 72 -12.31 14.43 1.06
CA GLN A 72 -11.58 13.70 0.01
C GLN A 72 -10.51 12.78 0.60
N THR A 73 -9.83 13.23 1.66
CA THR A 73 -8.81 12.43 2.36
C THR A 73 -9.44 11.23 3.06
N LEU A 74 -10.62 11.42 3.68
CA LEU A 74 -11.38 10.33 4.28
C LEU A 74 -11.76 9.27 3.24
N ILE A 75 -12.30 9.70 2.09
CA ILE A 75 -12.67 8.81 0.98
C ILE A 75 -11.45 8.05 0.47
N SER A 76 -10.34 8.74 0.24
CA SER A 76 -9.08 8.14 -0.22
C SER A 76 -8.56 7.08 0.77
N SER A 77 -8.60 7.39 2.07
CA SER A 77 -8.21 6.47 3.13
C SER A 77 -9.09 5.22 3.16
N LEU A 78 -10.40 5.39 2.99
CA LEU A 78 -11.35 4.27 2.99
C LEU A 78 -11.12 3.34 1.79
N VAL A 79 -10.91 3.90 0.60
CA VAL A 79 -10.55 3.13 -0.60
C VAL A 79 -9.23 2.39 -0.41
N HIS A 80 -8.21 3.05 0.14
CA HIS A 80 -6.91 2.43 0.39
C HIS A 80 -6.98 1.29 1.42
N GLN A 81 -7.71 1.49 2.51
CA GLN A 81 -7.89 0.46 3.54
C GLN A 81 -8.68 -0.74 3.02
N TYR A 82 -9.70 -0.51 2.20
CA TYR A 82 -10.43 -1.58 1.53
C TYR A 82 -9.55 -2.36 0.55
N ALA A 83 -8.81 -1.67 -0.33
CA ALA A 83 -7.92 -2.30 -1.31
C ALA A 83 -6.81 -3.15 -0.65
N ASN A 84 -6.35 -2.77 0.54
CA ASN A 84 -5.35 -3.50 1.31
C ASN A 84 -5.94 -4.56 2.27
N GLY A 85 -7.23 -4.86 2.17
CA GLY A 85 -7.88 -5.90 2.97
C GLY A 85 -8.00 -5.56 4.47
N LYS A 86 -7.78 -4.31 4.88
CA LYS A 86 -7.97 -3.86 6.27
C LYS A 86 -9.45 -3.72 6.63
N ILE A 87 -10.30 -3.48 5.64
CA ILE A 87 -11.75 -3.38 5.76
C ILE A 87 -12.37 -4.44 4.86
N LYS A 88 -13.35 -5.18 5.37
CA LYS A 88 -14.21 -6.06 4.57
C LYS A 88 -15.55 -5.36 4.34
N LEU A 89 -15.97 -5.33 3.08
CA LEU A 89 -17.34 -4.97 2.72
C LEU A 89 -18.08 -6.30 2.53
N ASP A 90 -19.12 -6.53 3.32
CA ASP A 90 -20.11 -7.54 2.98
C ASP A 90 -21.01 -6.93 1.89
N ILE A 91 -20.93 -7.49 0.70
CA ILE A 91 -21.73 -7.14 -0.48
C ILE A 91 -22.58 -8.36 -0.82
#